data_AF-A0A915HMT4-F1
#
_entry.id   AF-A0A915HMT4-F1
#
_cell.length_a   1.000
_cell.length_b   1.000
_cell.length_c   1.000
_cell.angle_alpha   90.00
_cell.angle_beta   90.00
_cell.angle_gamma   90.00
#
_symmetry.space_group_name_H-M   'P 1'
#
loop_
_entity.id
_entity.type
_entity.pdbx_description
1 polymer ?
#
loop_
_entity_poly.entity_id
_entity_poly.type
_entity_poly.pdbx_seq_one_letter_code
_entity_poly.pdbx_strand_id
1 'polypeptide(L)'
;LFPLAIKDELALTFLALYICYYVWLCDLNRFFRKNDKTRNESSLRVWIQVYTPQASFAIGLLLCLTTLAVSPPSKYPDLYVVLNCLFCCFHFCLFFSYFYYKQYRIYLDGKFVDFHAGNRRDSRRKKLK
;
A
#
# COMPACT_ATOMS: atom_id res chain seq x y z
N LEU A 1 -8.43 -1.85 -13.93
CA LEU A 1 -8.23 -2.92 -14.95
C LEU A 1 -9.47 -3.78 -15.16
N PHE A 2 -10.32 -3.93 -14.15
CA PHE A 2 -11.52 -4.75 -14.21
C PHE A 2 -12.47 -4.48 -15.38
N PRO A 3 -12.76 -3.22 -15.78
CA PRO A 3 -13.61 -2.95 -16.95
C PRO A 3 -13.04 -3.51 -18.28
N LEU A 4 -11.72 -3.62 -18.41
CA LEU A 4 -11.09 -4.28 -19.57
C LEU A 4 -11.28 -5.80 -19.49
N ALA A 5 -11.06 -6.39 -18.32
CA ALA A 5 -11.22 -7.83 -18.13
C ALA A 5 -12.66 -8.31 -18.40
N ILE A 6 -13.68 -7.47 -18.16
CA ILE A 6 -15.06 -7.76 -18.55
C ILE A 6 -15.20 -7.76 -20.07
N LYS A 7 -14.62 -6.79 -20.76
CA LYS A 7 -14.68 -6.71 -22.24
C LYS A 7 -14.01 -7.91 -22.91
N ASP A 8 -12.95 -8.43 -22.31
CA ASP A 8 -12.19 -9.57 -22.82
C ASP A 8 -12.73 -10.93 -22.34
N GLU A 9 -13.89 -10.96 -21.66
CA GLU A 9 -14.49 -12.17 -21.04
C GLU A 9 -13.58 -12.88 -20.01
N LEU A 10 -12.51 -12.21 -19.57
CA LEU A 10 -11.52 -12.71 -18.61
C LEU A 10 -11.88 -12.43 -17.14
N ALA A 11 -13.13 -12.05 -16.86
CA ALA A 11 -13.55 -11.66 -15.52
C ALA A 11 -13.34 -12.78 -14.47
N LEU A 12 -13.55 -14.04 -14.86
CA LEU A 12 -13.36 -15.20 -13.97
C LEU A 12 -11.89 -15.39 -13.59
N THR A 13 -10.98 -15.35 -14.57
CA THR A 13 -9.53 -15.46 -14.35
C THR A 13 -9.03 -14.30 -13.50
N PHE A 14 -9.54 -13.10 -13.75
CA PHE A 14 -9.22 -11.92 -12.93
C PHE A 14 -9.65 -12.11 -11.47
N LEU A 15 -10.87 -12.57 -11.21
CA LEU A 15 -11.36 -12.82 -9.85
C LEU A 15 -10.56 -13.93 -9.15
N ALA A 16 -10.23 -15.01 -9.85
CA ALA A 16 -9.42 -16.10 -9.31
C ALA A 16 -8.04 -15.61 -8.85
N LEU A 17 -7.35 -14.85 -9.72
CA LEU A 17 -6.06 -14.22 -9.38
C LEU A 17 -6.20 -13.24 -8.21
N TYR A 18 -7.27 -12.47 -8.18
CA TYR A 18 -7.53 -11.50 -7.12
C TYR A 18 -7.70 -12.18 -5.74
N ILE A 19 -8.42 -13.30 -5.70
CA ILE A 19 -8.60 -14.11 -4.48
C ILE A 19 -7.27 -14.77 -4.08
N CYS A 20 -6.55 -15.39 -5.03
CA CYS A 20 -5.25 -15.99 -4.76
C CYS A 20 -4.26 -14.96 -4.19
N TYR A 21 -4.22 -13.75 -4.75
CA TYR A 21 -3.39 -12.67 -4.26
C TYR A 21 -3.80 -12.22 -2.84
N TYR A 22 -5.09 -12.16 -2.53
CA TYR A 22 -5.57 -11.83 -1.19
C TYR A 22 -5.15 -12.87 -0.14
N VAL A 23 -5.27 -14.16 -0.45
CA VAL A 23 -4.81 -15.25 0.44
C VAL A 23 -3.31 -15.15 0.66
N TRP A 24 -2.54 -14.95 -0.41
CA TRP A 24 -1.10 -14.78 -0.32
C TRP A 24 -0.71 -13.57 0.55
N LEU A 25 -1.39 -12.43 0.40
CA LEU A 25 -1.20 -11.27 1.28
C LEU A 25 -1.52 -11.58 2.74
N CYS A 26 -2.57 -12.34 3.01
CA CYS A 26 -2.94 -12.73 4.37
C CYS A 26 -1.87 -13.62 5.01
N ASP A 27 -1.34 -14.58 4.26
CA ASP A 27 -0.27 -15.47 4.73
C ASP A 27 1.05 -14.71 4.93
N LEU A 28 1.39 -13.82 4.02
CA LEU A 28 2.57 -12.97 4.12
C LEU A 28 2.47 -12.06 5.34
N ASN A 29 1.32 -11.43 5.59
CA ASN A 29 1.08 -10.64 6.79
C ASN A 29 1.15 -11.47 8.07
N ARG A 30 0.63 -12.70 8.07
CA ARG A 30 0.76 -13.62 9.22
C ARG A 30 2.21 -13.97 9.49
N PHE A 31 2.99 -14.23 8.44
CA PHE A 31 4.42 -14.53 8.54
C PHE A 31 5.20 -13.36 9.14
N PHE A 32 5.01 -12.14 8.61
CA PHE A 32 5.68 -10.94 9.14
C PHE A 32 5.24 -10.61 10.57
N ARG A 33 3.94 -10.72 10.90
CA ARG A 33 3.43 -10.48 12.26
C ARG A 33 4.01 -11.46 13.27
N LYS A 34 4.26 -12.72 12.87
CA LYS A 34 4.89 -13.72 13.74
C LYS A 34 6.35 -13.35 14.03
N ASN A 35 7.06 -12.80 13.04
CA ASN A 35 8.45 -12.37 13.18
C ASN A 35 8.59 -11.08 14.01
N ASP A 36 7.62 -10.17 13.92
CA ASP A 36 7.63 -8.86 14.58
C ASP A 36 7.17 -8.88 16.06
N LYS A 37 6.73 -10.03 16.58
CA LYS A 37 6.28 -10.20 17.99
C LYS A 37 7.38 -9.87 19.02
N THR A 38 8.62 -9.70 18.59
CA THR A 38 9.78 -9.37 19.43
C THR A 38 10.07 -7.87 19.53
N ARG A 39 9.38 -7.02 18.76
CA ARG A 39 9.66 -5.60 18.67
C ARG A 39 8.48 -4.80 19.23
N ASN A 40 8.75 -3.97 20.25
CA ASN A 40 7.77 -3.06 20.87
C ASN A 40 7.43 -1.91 19.92
N GLU A 41 6.90 -2.24 18.74
CA GLU A 41 6.44 -1.27 17.74
C GLU A 41 5.05 -0.76 18.13
N SER A 42 4.85 0.54 17.97
CA SER A 42 3.58 1.20 18.24
C SER A 42 2.43 0.51 17.49
N SER A 43 1.38 0.09 18.21
CA SER A 43 0.17 -0.57 17.69
C SER A 43 -0.37 0.06 16.39
N LEU A 44 -0.27 1.38 16.25
CA LEU A 44 -0.64 2.13 15.04
C LEU A 44 0.07 1.70 13.75
N ARG A 45 1.36 1.34 13.79
CA ARG A 45 2.11 0.91 12.59
C ARG A 45 1.63 -0.44 12.09
N VAL A 46 1.43 -1.38 13.00
CA VAL A 46 0.87 -2.70 12.69
C VAL A 46 -0.54 -2.55 12.11
N TRP A 47 -1.34 -1.64 12.69
CA TRP A 47 -2.69 -1.40 12.19
C TRP A 47 -2.72 -0.89 10.76
N ILE A 48 -1.90 0.14 10.46
CA ILE A 48 -1.83 0.73 9.12
C ILE A 48 -1.25 -0.28 8.10
N GLN A 49 -0.24 -1.05 8.48
CA GLN A 49 0.44 -1.95 7.54
C GLN A 49 -0.35 -3.23 7.25
N VAL A 50 -1.18 -3.69 8.19
CA VAL A 50 -1.92 -4.96 8.04
C VAL A 50 -3.36 -4.72 7.65
N TYR A 51 -4.10 -3.89 8.40
CA TYR A 51 -5.54 -3.75 8.19
C TYR A 51 -5.90 -2.84 7.02
N THR A 52 -5.16 -1.75 6.78
CA THR A 52 -5.43 -0.84 5.66
C THR A 52 -5.36 -1.54 4.30
N PRO A 53 -4.32 -2.33 3.96
CA PRO A 53 -4.31 -3.05 2.68
C PRO A 53 -5.39 -4.15 2.62
N GLN A 54 -5.70 -4.84 3.73
CA GLN A 54 -6.77 -5.84 3.73
C GLN A 54 -8.14 -5.22 3.46
N ALA A 55 -8.47 -4.13 4.14
CA ALA A 55 -9.72 -3.39 3.94
C ALA A 55 -9.83 -2.87 2.50
N SER A 56 -8.73 -2.33 1.98
CA SER A 56 -8.62 -1.87 0.60
C SER A 56 -8.93 -3.00 -0.41
N PHE A 57 -8.33 -4.17 -0.21
CA PHE A 57 -8.58 -5.35 -1.05
C PHE A 57 -10.03 -5.80 -1.01
N ALA A 58 -10.64 -5.84 0.18
CA ALA A 58 -12.03 -6.21 0.36
C ALA A 58 -12.98 -5.24 -0.34
N ILE A 59 -12.73 -3.93 -0.24
CA ILE A 59 -13.52 -2.90 -0.93
C ILE A 59 -13.39 -3.07 -2.45
N GLY A 60 -12.19 -3.30 -2.97
CA GLY A 60 -11.97 -3.54 -4.40
C GLY A 60 -12.68 -4.80 -4.90
N LEU A 61 -12.68 -5.88 -4.13
CA LEU A 61 -13.41 -7.11 -4.45
C LEU A 61 -14.92 -6.86 -4.47
N LEU A 62 -15.44 -6.16 -3.46
CA LEU A 62 -16.86 -5.80 -3.39
C LEU A 62 -17.28 -4.94 -4.59
N LEU A 63 -16.41 -4.01 -5.02
CA LEU A 63 -16.65 -3.20 -6.21
C LEU A 63 -16.71 -4.06 -7.49
N CYS A 64 -15.84 -5.06 -7.61
CA CYS A 64 -15.88 -5.99 -8.74
C CYS A 64 -17.16 -6.85 -8.74
N LEU A 65 -17.55 -7.38 -7.58
CA LEU A 65 -18.75 -8.19 -7.44
C LEU A 65 -20.03 -7.39 -7.71
N THR A 66 -20.11 -6.16 -7.19
CA THR A 66 -21.27 -5.27 -7.45
C THR A 66 -21.40 -4.89 -8.91
N THR A 67 -20.28 -4.67 -9.61
CA THR A 67 -20.28 -4.41 -11.05
C THR A 67 -20.81 -5.61 -11.87
N LEU A 68 -20.62 -6.85 -11.39
CA LEU A 68 -21.13 -8.05 -12.05
C LEU A 68 -22.59 -8.37 -11.66
N ALA A 69 -22.95 -8.16 -10.40
CA ALA A 69 -24.24 -8.56 -9.85
C ALA A 69 -25.34 -7.52 -10.03
N VAL A 70 -24.98 -6.23 -10.14
CA VAL A 70 -25.93 -5.12 -10.16
C VAL A 70 -25.72 -4.28 -11.41
N SER A 71 -26.72 -4.28 -12.28
CA SER A 71 -26.74 -3.43 -13.48
C SER A 71 -26.58 -1.95 -13.10
N PRO A 72 -25.80 -1.16 -13.86
CA PRO A 72 -25.67 0.27 -13.59
C PRO A 72 -27.04 0.96 -13.73
N PRO A 73 -27.31 1.99 -12.91
CA PRO A 73 -28.56 2.74 -13.02
C PRO A 73 -28.63 3.45 -14.37
N SER A 74 -29.82 3.49 -14.99
CA SER A 74 -30.04 4.10 -16.32
C SER A 74 -29.61 5.56 -16.41
N LYS A 75 -29.67 6.30 -15.29
CA LYS A 75 -29.23 7.70 -15.20
C LYS A 75 -27.71 7.85 -15.22
N TYR A 76 -26.94 6.82 -14.84
CA TYR A 76 -25.48 6.84 -14.76
C TYR A 76 -24.89 5.51 -15.26
N PRO A 77 -24.81 5.30 -16.59
CA PRO A 77 -24.32 4.05 -17.17
C PRO A 77 -22.85 3.76 -16.81
N ASP A 78 -22.04 4.80 -16.64
CA ASP A 78 -20.60 4.69 -16.38
C ASP A 78 -20.22 4.76 -14.89
N LEU A 79 -21.19 4.65 -13.98
CA LEU A 79 -20.97 4.82 -12.54
C LEU A 79 -19.85 3.92 -11.99
N TYR A 80 -19.86 2.64 -12.36
CA TYR A 80 -18.85 1.68 -11.90
C TYR A 80 -17.46 1.96 -12.46
N VAL A 81 -17.37 2.53 -13.67
CA VAL A 81 -16.09 2.93 -14.27
C VAL A 81 -15.51 4.10 -13.47
N VAL A 82 -16.33 5.11 -13.16
CA VAL A 82 -15.93 6.26 -12.35
C VAL A 82 -15.51 5.83 -10.94
N LEU A 83 -16.28 4.96 -10.28
CA LEU A 83 -15.94 4.45 -8.95
C LEU A 83 -14.61 3.68 -8.97
N ASN A 84 -14.37 2.85 -9.98
CA ASN A 84 -13.08 2.17 -10.17
C ASN A 84 -11.93 3.19 -10.33
N CYS A 85 -12.12 4.22 -11.14
CA CYS A 85 -11.11 5.27 -11.34
C CYS A 85 -10.79 6.01 -10.04
N LEU A 86 -11.81 6.43 -9.28
CA LEU A 86 -11.65 7.10 -7.99
C LEU A 86 -10.95 6.21 -6.97
N PHE A 87 -11.36 4.94 -6.88
CA PHE A 87 -10.75 3.97 -5.99
C PHE A 87 -9.26 3.77 -6.29
N CYS A 88 -8.90 3.56 -7.56
CA CYS A 88 -7.51 3.42 -7.98
C CYS A 88 -6.70 4.71 -7.72
N CYS A 89 -7.26 5.88 -8.07
CA CYS A 89 -6.61 7.17 -7.87
C CYS A 89 -6.28 7.40 -6.38
N PHE A 90 -7.25 7.16 -5.50
CA PHE A 90 -7.05 7.27 -4.06
C PHE A 90 -5.90 6.38 -3.56
N HIS A 91 -5.84 5.13 -4.03
CA HIS A 91 -4.75 4.20 -3.68
C HIS A 91 -3.39 4.70 -4.17
N PHE A 92 -3.29 5.18 -5.41
CA PHE A 92 -2.06 5.74 -5.94
C PHE A 92 -1.60 6.94 -5.13
N CYS A 93 -2.49 7.86 -4.79
CA CYS A 93 -2.18 9.03 -3.96
C CYS A 93 -1.70 8.63 -2.56
N LEU A 94 -2.33 7.63 -1.93
CA LEU A 94 -1.90 7.11 -0.63
C LEU A 94 -0.52 6.49 -0.69
N PHE A 95 -0.27 5.59 -1.65
CA PHE A 95 1.04 4.96 -1.82
C PHE A 95 2.11 6.00 -2.15
N PHE A 96 1.83 6.92 -3.06
CA PHE A 96 2.73 7.99 -3.41
C PHE A 96 3.13 8.81 -2.18
N SER A 97 2.14 9.28 -1.40
CA SER A 97 2.38 10.05 -0.19
C SER A 97 3.18 9.26 0.86
N TYR A 98 2.85 7.98 1.05
CA TYR A 98 3.55 7.08 1.96
C TYR A 98 5.02 6.88 1.56
N PHE A 99 5.28 6.54 0.29
CA PHE A 99 6.64 6.32 -0.22
C PHE A 99 7.44 7.61 -0.24
N TYR A 100 6.82 8.73 -0.60
CA TYR A 100 7.45 10.04 -0.56
C TYR A 100 7.88 10.41 0.86
N TYR A 101 6.99 10.25 1.85
CA TYR A 101 7.31 10.46 3.25
C TYR A 101 8.45 9.55 3.71
N LYS A 102 8.41 8.27 3.35
CA LYS A 102 9.45 7.30 3.70
C LYS A 102 10.80 7.66 3.07
N GLN A 103 10.81 8.06 1.80
CA GLN A 103 12.02 8.47 1.09
C GLN A 103 12.63 9.73 1.69
N TYR A 104 11.80 10.74 2.01
CA TYR A 104 12.26 11.97 2.63
C TYR A 104 12.86 11.72 4.01
N ARG A 105 12.24 10.85 4.82
CA ARG A 105 12.79 10.44 6.11
C ARG A 105 14.15 9.75 5.99
N ILE A 106 14.28 8.79 5.08
CA ILE A 106 15.56 8.08 4.87
C ILE A 106 16.64 9.07 4.43
N TYR A 107 16.31 10.02 3.57
CA TYR A 107 17.23 11.06 3.11
C TYR A 107 17.70 11.98 4.25
N LEU A 108 16.77 12.42 5.11
CA LEU A 108 17.11 13.25 6.27
C LEU A 108 17.95 12.49 7.30
N ASP A 109 17.59 11.24 7.61
CA ASP A 109 18.34 10.40 8.55
C ASP A 109 19.78 10.17 8.04
N GLY A 110 19.96 9.92 6.74
CA GLY A 110 21.28 9.80 6.13
C GLY A 110 22.14 11.07 6.29
N LYS A 111 21.58 12.24 5.97
CA LYS A 111 22.26 13.53 6.17
C LYS A 111 22.64 13.80 7.62
N PHE A 112 21.79 13.42 8.56
CA PHE A 112 22.05 13.61 9.99
C PHE A 112 23.24 12.77 10.47
N VAL A 113 23.33 11.51 10.00
CA VAL A 113 24.46 10.62 10.29
C VAL A 113 25.76 11.19 9.74
N ASP A 114 25.77 11.66 8.49
CA ASP A 114 26.97 12.23 7.86
C ASP A 114 27.45 13.50 8.56
N PHE A 115 26.53 14.38 8.97
CA PHE A 115 26.85 15.58 9.74
C PHE A 115 27.55 15.25 11.07
N HIS A 116 27.02 14.28 11.83
CA HIS A 116 27.63 13.85 13.08
C HIS A 116 28.97 13.13 12.88
N ALA A 117 29.13 12.37 11.79
CA ALA A 117 30.39 11.72 11.44
C ALA A 117 31.47 12.74 11.04
N GLY A 118 31.09 13.82 10.36
CA GLY A 118 31.96 14.96 10.06
C GLY A 118 32.43 15.69 11.32
N ASN A 119 31.50 16.06 12.20
CA ASN A 119 31.79 16.80 13.43
C ASN A 119 32.72 16.04 14.40
N ARG A 120 32.58 14.70 14.47
CA ARG A 120 33.49 13.85 15.27
C ARG A 120 34.91 13.80 14.71
N ARG A 121 35.10 13.82 13.39
CA ARG A 121 36.43 13.82 12.76
C ARG A 121 37.16 15.14 13.02
N ASP A 122 36.45 16.25 12.96
CA ASP A 122 37.02 17.57 13.18
C ASP A 122 37.43 17.79 14.65
N SER A 123 36.64 17.26 15.58
CA SER A 123 36.96 17.28 17.02
C SER A 123 38.21 16.47 17.37
N ARG A 124 38.50 15.37 16.66
CA ARG A 124 39.75 14.60 16.84
C ARG A 124 40.97 15.34 16.28
N ARG A 125 40.84 16.02 15.14
CA ARG A 125 41.95 16.82 14.57
C ARG A 125 42.39 17.96 15.49
N LYS A 126 41.45 18.58 16.22
CA LYS A 126 41.75 19.65 17.19
C LYS A 126 42.46 19.16 18.46
N LYS A 127 42.43 17.86 18.79
CA LYS A 127 43.15 17.29 19.94
C LYS A 127 44.58 16.83 19.63
N LEU A 128 44.93 16.78 18.34
CA LEU A 128 46.24 16.32 17.86
C LEU A 128 47.19 17.49 17.51
N LYS A 129 46.73 18.73 17.70
CA LYS A 129 47.52 19.95 17.60
C LYS A 129 47.62 20.57 18.98
#